data_AF-A0A949L6L5-F1
#
_entry.id   AF-A0A949L6L5-F1
#
_cell.length_a   1.000
_cell.length_b   1.000
_cell.length_c   1.000
_cell.angle_alpha   90.00
_cell.angle_beta   90.00
_cell.angle_gamma   90.00
#
_symmetry.space_group_name_H-M   'P 1'
#
loop_
_entity.id
_entity.type
_entity.pdbx_description
1 polymer ?
#
loop_
_entity_poly.entity_id
_entity_poly.type
_entity_poly.pdbx_seq_one_letter_code
_entity_poly.pdbx_strand_id
1 'polypeptide(L)'
;MGLVQDLILPTRRPPVWPYLIEHSALFDGVDDCLSRTPVSAGDRRKWTFSLWPKLCRTANQTVFAASTVGYYRFEVRHINGAISVGQEEGNNNAPLSKVLDGAVDYTGLYHIVVSVDTANAVAEDRVKVYINGTRRIQFSTNQNIPQNHDTFVNATVGHYFGCGFLPAVGGRYLFTQMYASEFHFIDGQALTPDAFGEWSDKVTGLWTPKAYTGTYGTNGCKLDFSNAAALGDDVSGNGNNWTVNGAPVQTLDTPTNNYCTLNALDKSSGTLLTRGNLMAEYPTGAHHACRGTRSLPTAGKWYWECARLPGKTFIAGIGTGRASLVNYVGAEVHSYGYSGQDGLFYHPGFTTSSGVTLAEGDILGVAYDADDATLVFYKNGVKITGGSGGFSAIPEDTWIPIVSNYSASASFPGGTTMNFGATGFAYTPPEGFLPLSASAVPGGTVVLAGSYTGNGSADGPFVNTNCALETLTIGVNAYNNDGTDNAVLLFFANGFKLVSGTDNANAVPYTWTGTLKYPFNTSNAQTN
;
A
#
# COMPACT_ATOMS: atom_id res chain seq x y z
N MET A 1 -20.31 3.14 28.97
CA MET A 1 -19.84 4.13 27.99
C MET A 1 -18.41 3.75 27.66
N GLY A 2 -18.22 3.01 26.57
CA GLY A 2 -16.92 2.48 26.18
C GLY A 2 -16.08 3.60 25.56
N LEU A 3 -14.93 3.87 26.17
CA LEU A 3 -13.90 4.70 25.59
C LEU A 3 -13.26 3.92 24.45
N VAL A 4 -13.45 4.41 23.23
CA VAL A 4 -12.61 4.05 22.09
C VAL A 4 -11.21 4.52 22.45
N GLN A 5 -10.30 3.58 22.64
CA GLN A 5 -8.89 3.89 22.83
C GLN A 5 -8.38 4.35 21.47
N ASP A 6 -8.25 5.67 21.31
CA ASP A 6 -7.58 6.27 20.16
C ASP A 6 -6.22 5.60 20.01
N LEU A 7 -6.03 4.89 18.90
CA LEU A 7 -4.75 4.39 18.47
C LEU A 7 -3.87 5.62 18.24
N ILE A 8 -3.04 5.97 19.23
CA ILE A 8 -2.04 7.01 19.09
C ILE A 8 -1.08 6.53 18.01
N LEU A 9 -1.29 7.02 16.78
CA LEU A 9 -0.33 6.89 15.70
C LEU A 9 1.00 7.48 16.20
N PRO A 10 2.14 6.81 16.04
CA PRO A 10 3.44 7.38 16.38
C PRO A 10 3.69 8.59 15.46
N THR A 11 3.35 9.79 15.94
CA THR A 11 3.50 11.03 15.21
C THR A 11 4.94 11.52 15.22
N ARG A 12 5.38 11.99 14.03
CA ARG A 12 6.59 12.77 13.69
C ARG A 12 7.85 12.00 13.27
N ARG A 13 7.78 11.39 12.07
CA ARG A 13 8.93 11.04 11.21
C ARG A 13 9.30 12.25 10.32
N PRO A 14 10.58 12.54 9.98
CA PRO A 14 10.85 13.46 8.88
C PRO A 14 10.24 12.86 7.63
N PRO A 15 9.34 13.55 6.92
CA PRO A 15 8.55 12.85 5.94
C PRO A 15 9.42 12.55 4.73
N VAL A 16 9.68 11.26 4.46
CA VAL A 16 9.91 10.79 3.08
C VAL A 16 8.73 11.20 2.19
N TRP A 17 7.56 11.44 2.82
CA TRP A 17 6.28 11.78 2.23
C TRP A 17 5.84 13.19 2.64
N PRO A 18 6.14 14.25 1.87
CA PRO A 18 5.77 15.62 2.22
C PRO A 18 4.25 15.81 2.38
N TYR A 19 3.47 14.90 1.79
CA TYR A 19 2.04 14.78 1.94
C TYR A 19 1.68 13.32 2.26
N LEU A 20 0.80 13.12 3.24
CA LEU A 20 0.37 11.81 3.71
C LEU A 20 -1.00 11.46 3.15
N ILE A 21 -1.13 10.22 2.66
CA ILE A 21 -2.41 9.61 2.37
C ILE A 21 -2.71 8.64 3.49
N GLU A 22 -3.69 8.97 4.32
CA GLU A 22 -3.99 8.20 5.54
C GLU A 22 -4.86 6.97 5.28
N HIS A 23 -5.71 7.03 4.25
CA HIS A 23 -6.70 5.99 3.98
C HIS A 23 -6.77 5.59 2.50
N SER A 24 -7.15 4.34 2.31
CA SER A 24 -7.58 3.76 1.04
C SER A 24 -8.94 3.09 1.21
N ALA A 25 -9.63 2.87 0.10
CA ALA A 25 -10.74 1.93 0.00
C ALA A 25 -10.26 0.61 -0.62
N LEU A 26 -10.57 -0.51 0.03
CA LEU A 26 -10.40 -1.85 -0.51
C LEU A 26 -11.67 -2.26 -1.26
N PHE A 27 -11.53 -2.48 -2.56
CA PHE A 27 -12.54 -3.11 -3.42
C PHE A 27 -12.23 -4.60 -3.57
N ASP A 28 -13.24 -5.45 -3.35
CA ASP A 28 -13.06 -6.89 -3.23
C ASP A 28 -13.04 -7.66 -4.57
N GLY A 29 -13.47 -7.02 -5.66
CA GLY A 29 -13.55 -7.61 -7.00
C GLY A 29 -14.78 -8.48 -7.26
N VAL A 30 -15.80 -8.42 -6.42
CA VAL A 30 -17.04 -9.21 -6.50
C VAL A 30 -18.24 -8.33 -6.79
N ASP A 31 -18.52 -7.33 -5.95
CA ASP A 31 -19.68 -6.45 -6.08
C ASP A 31 -19.42 -4.98 -5.66
N ASP A 32 -18.24 -4.68 -5.14
CA ASP A 32 -17.85 -3.34 -4.74
C ASP A 32 -17.72 -2.38 -5.94
N CYS A 33 -18.45 -1.27 -5.89
CA CYS A 33 -18.33 -0.20 -6.88
C CYS A 33 -18.85 1.14 -6.36
N LEU A 34 -18.20 2.23 -6.72
CA LEU A 34 -18.76 3.57 -6.56
C LEU A 34 -19.42 4.01 -7.87
N SER A 35 -20.62 4.59 -7.79
CA SER A 35 -21.32 5.08 -8.97
C SER A 35 -21.87 6.50 -8.80
N ARG A 36 -21.84 7.30 -9.86
CA ARG A 36 -22.45 8.63 -9.91
C ARG A 36 -22.97 8.91 -11.31
N THR A 37 -24.10 9.61 -11.43
CA THR A 37 -24.51 10.23 -12.70
C THR A 37 -24.45 11.75 -12.54
N PRO A 38 -23.63 12.47 -13.33
CA PRO A 38 -23.62 13.92 -13.34
C PRO A 38 -25.02 14.52 -13.53
N VAL A 39 -25.35 15.56 -12.76
CA VAL A 39 -26.64 16.28 -12.87
C VAL A 39 -26.71 17.07 -14.18
N SER A 40 -25.56 17.57 -14.66
CA SER A 40 -25.40 18.25 -15.94
C SER A 40 -24.09 17.83 -16.60
N ALA A 41 -24.02 17.97 -17.92
CA ALA A 41 -22.78 17.70 -18.64
C ALA A 41 -21.69 18.73 -18.24
N GLY A 42 -20.47 18.25 -18.08
CA GLY A 42 -19.25 19.06 -17.90
C GLY A 42 -18.48 19.19 -19.20
N ASP A 43 -17.17 19.45 -19.10
CA ASP A 43 -16.28 19.45 -20.27
C ASP A 43 -15.92 18.00 -20.68
N ARG A 44 -16.46 17.58 -21.81
CA ARG A 44 -16.25 16.23 -22.36
C ARG A 44 -14.99 16.11 -23.22
N ARG A 45 -14.28 17.21 -23.43
CA ARG A 45 -13.07 17.30 -24.26
C ARG A 45 -11.82 17.56 -23.44
N LYS A 46 -11.97 18.14 -22.24
CA LYS A 46 -10.86 18.47 -21.36
C LYS A 46 -11.15 18.06 -19.91
N TRP A 47 -10.38 17.11 -19.40
CA TRP A 47 -10.51 16.62 -18.02
C TRP A 47 -9.28 15.80 -17.60
N THR A 48 -9.13 15.57 -16.31
CA THR A 48 -8.05 14.73 -15.74
C THR A 48 -8.58 13.76 -14.71
N PHE A 49 -8.10 12.52 -14.76
CA PHE A 49 -8.31 11.50 -13.73
C PHE A 49 -6.95 11.17 -13.09
N SER A 50 -6.88 11.13 -11.76
CA SER A 50 -5.71 10.70 -10.99
C SER A 50 -6.14 9.73 -9.90
N LEU A 51 -5.35 8.68 -9.69
CA LEU A 51 -5.58 7.65 -8.69
C LEU A 51 -4.26 7.03 -8.26
N TRP A 52 -4.16 6.66 -6.98
CA TRP A 52 -3.15 5.72 -6.49
C TRP A 52 -3.74 4.32 -6.24
N PRO A 53 -3.70 3.40 -7.23
CA PRO A 53 -4.12 2.02 -6.98
C PRO A 53 -2.96 1.10 -6.58
N LYS A 54 -3.28 0.06 -5.81
CA LYS A 54 -2.57 -1.24 -5.80
C LYS A 54 -3.55 -2.30 -6.29
N LEU A 55 -3.31 -2.79 -7.50
CA LEU A 55 -4.14 -3.83 -8.09
C LEU A 55 -3.80 -5.18 -7.47
N CYS A 56 -4.81 -5.96 -7.16
CA CYS A 56 -4.62 -7.25 -6.47
C CYS A 56 -4.78 -8.46 -7.39
N ARG A 57 -5.30 -8.27 -8.61
CA ARG A 57 -5.64 -9.37 -9.51
C ARG A 57 -5.07 -9.15 -10.91
N THR A 58 -4.69 -10.24 -11.58
CA THR A 58 -4.08 -10.20 -12.92
C THR A 58 -5.10 -10.29 -14.06
N ALA A 59 -6.29 -10.82 -13.79
CA ALA A 59 -7.38 -10.86 -14.76
C ALA A 59 -7.94 -9.47 -15.07
N ASN A 60 -8.70 -9.37 -16.16
CA ASN A 60 -9.25 -8.10 -16.66
C ASN A 60 -10.19 -7.45 -15.65
N GLN A 61 -10.07 -6.13 -15.50
CA GLN A 61 -10.82 -5.31 -14.53
C GLN A 61 -10.97 -3.88 -15.06
N THR A 62 -12.00 -3.20 -14.58
CA THR A 62 -12.21 -1.78 -14.89
C THR A 62 -12.00 -0.95 -13.63
N VAL A 63 -11.09 0.03 -13.71
CA VAL A 63 -10.77 0.94 -12.61
C VAL A 63 -11.76 2.11 -12.61
N PHE A 64 -12.01 2.70 -13.78
CA PHE A 64 -12.91 3.83 -13.95
C PHE A 64 -13.64 3.70 -15.28
N ALA A 65 -14.92 4.06 -15.31
CA ALA A 65 -15.72 4.07 -16.51
C ALA A 65 -16.75 5.20 -16.53
N ALA A 66 -17.12 5.64 -17.73
CA ALA A 66 -18.32 6.42 -17.99
C ALA A 66 -19.05 5.76 -19.16
N SER A 67 -20.34 5.46 -19.03
CA SER A 67 -21.00 4.58 -20.01
C SER A 67 -22.52 4.75 -20.08
N THR A 68 -23.06 4.41 -21.24
CA THR A 68 -24.49 4.20 -21.50
C THR A 68 -24.73 2.73 -21.89
N VAL A 69 -25.98 2.40 -22.25
CA VAL A 69 -26.35 1.05 -22.70
C VAL A 69 -25.55 0.61 -23.95
N GLY A 70 -25.12 -0.65 -23.99
CA GLY A 70 -24.39 -1.22 -25.13
C GLY A 70 -22.88 -0.97 -25.11
N TYR A 71 -22.25 -0.92 -26.29
CA TYR A 71 -20.80 -0.66 -26.46
C TYR A 71 -20.49 0.85 -26.52
N TYR A 72 -21.06 1.64 -25.63
CA TYR A 72 -20.91 3.10 -25.60
C TYR A 72 -20.33 3.53 -24.26
N ARG A 73 -19.00 3.62 -24.20
CA ARG A 73 -18.27 3.79 -22.94
C ARG A 73 -16.88 4.37 -23.12
N PHE A 74 -16.42 5.07 -22.09
CA PHE A 74 -15.01 5.36 -21.84
C PHE A 74 -14.55 4.52 -20.65
N GLU A 75 -13.36 3.92 -20.71
CA GLU A 75 -12.83 3.09 -19.62
C GLU A 75 -11.32 3.28 -19.41
N VAL A 76 -10.91 3.27 -18.14
CA VAL A 76 -9.55 2.97 -17.69
C VAL A 76 -9.57 1.55 -17.12
N ARG A 77 -8.81 0.65 -17.74
CA ARG A 77 -8.84 -0.78 -17.46
C ARG A 77 -7.47 -1.34 -17.13
N HIS A 78 -7.47 -2.43 -16.40
CA HIS A 78 -6.38 -3.38 -16.35
C HIS A 78 -6.73 -4.56 -17.26
N ILE A 79 -5.96 -4.79 -18.32
CA ILE A 79 -6.20 -5.88 -19.28
C ILE A 79 -4.88 -6.57 -19.60
N ASN A 80 -4.84 -7.89 -19.48
CA ASN A 80 -3.69 -8.72 -19.85
C ASN A 80 -2.35 -8.23 -19.26
N GLY A 81 -2.37 -7.74 -18.02
CA GLY A 81 -1.17 -7.24 -17.34
C GLY A 81 -0.75 -5.82 -17.68
N ALA A 82 -1.56 -5.09 -18.46
CA ALA A 82 -1.31 -3.72 -18.89
C ALA A 82 -2.45 -2.76 -18.49
N ILE A 83 -2.12 -1.48 -18.35
CA ILE A 83 -3.13 -0.42 -18.27
C ILE A 83 -3.60 -0.06 -19.68
N SER A 84 -4.91 0.03 -19.83
CA SER A 84 -5.59 0.44 -21.06
C SER A 84 -6.50 1.63 -20.81
N VAL A 85 -6.51 2.57 -21.75
CA VAL A 85 -7.47 3.67 -21.81
C VAL A 85 -8.18 3.60 -23.16
N GLY A 86 -9.50 3.54 -23.15
CA GLY A 86 -10.28 3.33 -24.36
C GLY A 86 -11.63 4.04 -24.35
N GLN A 87 -12.13 4.32 -25.55
CA GLN A 87 -13.52 4.70 -25.79
C GLN A 87 -14.09 3.80 -26.89
N GLU A 88 -15.25 3.20 -26.62
CA GLU A 88 -16.03 2.38 -27.55
C GLU A 88 -17.35 3.09 -27.89
N GLU A 89 -17.76 3.03 -29.15
CA GLU A 89 -18.95 3.68 -29.71
C GLU A 89 -19.71 2.77 -30.68
N GLY A 90 -20.33 1.74 -30.14
CA GLY A 90 -21.00 0.69 -30.91
C GLY A 90 -20.08 -0.51 -31.13
N ASN A 91 -20.64 -1.56 -31.75
CA ASN A 91 -19.94 -2.83 -31.91
C ASN A 91 -18.72 -2.67 -32.84
N ASN A 92 -17.53 -3.09 -32.39
CA ASN A 92 -16.26 -2.98 -33.11
C ASN A 92 -15.83 -1.56 -33.53
N ASN A 93 -16.38 -0.51 -32.90
CA ASN A 93 -15.96 0.87 -33.13
C ASN A 93 -15.32 1.43 -31.86
N ALA A 94 -14.00 1.57 -31.88
CA ALA A 94 -13.24 2.10 -30.75
C ALA A 94 -12.45 3.34 -31.18
N PRO A 95 -13.03 4.56 -31.13
CA PRO A 95 -12.32 5.78 -31.52
C PRO A 95 -11.05 6.05 -30.70
N LEU A 96 -10.92 5.46 -29.50
CA LEU A 96 -9.71 5.51 -28.68
C LEU A 96 -9.37 4.10 -28.18
N SER A 97 -8.12 3.69 -28.36
CA SER A 97 -7.58 2.48 -27.73
C SER A 97 -6.09 2.64 -27.53
N LYS A 98 -5.68 2.93 -26.29
CA LYS A 98 -4.28 2.92 -25.86
C LYS A 98 -4.08 1.78 -24.87
N VAL A 99 -3.19 0.84 -25.19
CA VAL A 99 -2.77 -0.23 -24.29
C VAL A 99 -1.27 -0.07 -24.08
N LEU A 100 -0.89 0.25 -22.85
CA LEU A 100 0.50 0.55 -22.50
C LEU A 100 1.36 -0.71 -22.60
N ASP A 101 2.59 -0.57 -23.07
CA ASP A 101 3.60 -1.62 -22.89
C ASP A 101 4.13 -1.60 -21.45
N GLY A 102 4.20 -2.77 -20.82
CA GLY A 102 4.80 -2.94 -19.50
C GLY A 102 3.93 -3.77 -18.54
N ALA A 103 4.58 -4.26 -17.49
CA ALA A 103 3.93 -4.98 -16.41
C ALA A 103 3.38 -4.01 -15.36
N VAL A 104 2.23 -4.36 -14.80
CA VAL A 104 1.63 -3.67 -13.66
C VAL A 104 2.20 -4.24 -12.36
N ASP A 105 2.45 -3.35 -11.39
CA ASP A 105 2.85 -3.76 -10.05
C ASP A 105 1.62 -4.23 -9.24
N TYR A 106 1.68 -5.47 -8.75
CA TYR A 106 0.66 -6.09 -7.89
C TYR A 106 1.07 -6.15 -6.42
N THR A 107 2.24 -5.60 -6.08
CA THR A 107 2.86 -5.67 -4.77
C THR A 107 2.91 -4.32 -4.05
N GLY A 108 2.88 -3.21 -4.81
CA GLY A 108 2.85 -1.85 -4.29
C GLY A 108 1.78 -0.96 -4.93
N LEU A 109 1.54 0.20 -4.31
CA LEU A 109 0.73 1.25 -4.90
C LEU A 109 1.57 2.06 -5.90
N TYR A 110 0.96 2.46 -7.01
CA TYR A 110 1.55 3.32 -8.02
C TYR A 110 0.56 4.41 -8.40
N HIS A 111 1.00 5.44 -9.13
CA HIS A 111 0.16 6.58 -9.53
C HIS A 111 -0.25 6.47 -11.00
N ILE A 112 -1.55 6.53 -11.29
CA ILE A 112 -2.09 6.63 -12.64
C ILE A 112 -2.63 8.04 -12.83
N VAL A 113 -2.22 8.71 -13.92
CA VAL A 113 -2.89 9.95 -14.38
C VAL A 113 -3.30 9.78 -15.84
N VAL A 114 -4.56 10.06 -16.13
CA VAL A 114 -5.09 10.18 -17.49
C VAL A 114 -5.51 11.62 -17.72
N SER A 115 -4.84 12.28 -18.66
CA SER A 115 -5.06 13.68 -19.01
C SER A 115 -5.61 13.75 -20.43
N VAL A 116 -6.81 14.34 -20.58
CA VAL A 116 -7.53 14.40 -21.85
C VAL A 116 -7.69 15.85 -22.29
N ASP A 117 -7.31 16.13 -23.54
CA ASP A 117 -7.54 17.38 -24.26
C ASP A 117 -7.78 17.06 -25.74
N THR A 118 -9.01 16.66 -26.10
CA THR A 118 -9.30 16.20 -27.47
C THR A 118 -9.18 17.33 -28.50
N ALA A 119 -9.21 18.60 -28.08
CA ALA A 119 -9.00 19.75 -28.96
C ALA A 119 -7.53 19.92 -29.41
N ASN A 120 -6.58 19.27 -28.73
CA ASN A 120 -5.16 19.37 -29.05
C ASN A 120 -4.88 18.96 -30.51
N ALA A 121 -4.10 19.79 -31.22
CA ALA A 121 -3.76 19.58 -32.62
C ALA A 121 -2.91 18.31 -32.83
N VAL A 122 -2.09 17.94 -31.85
CA VAL A 122 -1.22 16.75 -31.89
C VAL A 122 -1.98 15.53 -31.38
N ALA A 123 -2.15 14.52 -32.24
CA ALA A 123 -2.93 13.32 -31.91
C ALA A 123 -2.47 12.60 -30.62
N GLU A 124 -1.16 12.49 -30.41
CA GLU A 124 -0.57 11.85 -29.21
C GLU A 124 -0.73 12.65 -27.92
N ASP A 125 -1.02 13.95 -28.01
CA ASP A 125 -1.20 14.83 -26.85
C ASP A 125 -2.67 14.97 -26.43
N ARG A 126 -3.60 14.37 -27.19
CA ARG A 126 -5.05 14.39 -26.87
C ARG A 126 -5.44 13.52 -25.69
N VAL A 127 -4.77 12.39 -25.51
CA VAL A 127 -4.95 11.49 -24.36
C VAL A 127 -3.57 11.04 -23.90
N LYS A 128 -3.13 11.57 -22.77
CA LYS A 128 -1.83 11.26 -22.16
C LYS A 128 -2.03 10.39 -20.93
N VAL A 129 -1.28 9.32 -20.84
CA VAL A 129 -1.26 8.42 -19.68
C VAL A 129 0.09 8.51 -19.01
N TYR A 130 0.08 8.68 -17.69
CA TYR A 130 1.27 8.74 -16.87
C TYR A 130 1.23 7.66 -15.81
N ILE A 131 2.39 7.04 -15.55
CA ILE A 131 2.59 6.09 -14.47
C ILE A 131 3.75 6.61 -13.62
N ASN A 132 3.54 6.80 -12.31
CA ASN A 132 4.55 7.32 -11.37
C ASN A 132 5.24 8.59 -11.89
N GLY A 133 4.44 9.60 -12.22
CA GLY A 133 4.93 10.88 -12.75
C GLY A 133 5.44 10.86 -14.19
N THR A 134 5.69 9.67 -14.76
CA THR A 134 6.33 9.52 -16.07
C THR A 134 5.31 9.31 -17.17
N ARG A 135 5.37 10.13 -18.23
CA ARG A 135 4.54 9.96 -19.43
C ARG A 135 4.87 8.63 -20.10
N ARG A 136 3.83 7.84 -20.43
CA ARG A 136 3.98 6.62 -21.22
C ARG A 136 3.85 6.95 -22.70
N ILE A 137 4.81 6.44 -23.48
CA ILE A 137 4.93 6.66 -24.92
C ILE A 137 5.07 5.35 -25.73
N GLN A 138 5.17 4.22 -25.04
CA GLN A 138 5.24 2.88 -25.64
C GLN A 138 3.91 2.16 -25.41
N PHE A 139 3.37 1.60 -26.48
CA PHE A 139 2.04 1.02 -26.52
C PHE A 139 2.02 -0.21 -27.43
N SER A 140 1.42 -1.29 -26.95
CA SER A 140 1.10 -2.48 -27.75
C SER A 140 -0.09 -2.23 -28.67
N THR A 141 -0.95 -1.27 -28.34
CA THR A 141 -2.00 -0.73 -29.20
C THR A 141 -2.07 0.77 -29.02
N ASN A 142 -1.97 1.52 -30.11
CA ASN A 142 -1.99 2.97 -30.09
C ASN A 142 -2.96 3.55 -31.13
N GLN A 143 -4.19 3.76 -30.71
CA GLN A 143 -5.21 4.44 -31.49
C GLN A 143 -5.63 5.71 -30.76
N ASN A 144 -5.30 6.85 -31.36
CA ASN A 144 -5.62 8.17 -30.81
C ASN A 144 -7.06 8.56 -31.12
N ILE A 145 -7.67 9.25 -30.15
CA ILE A 145 -9.00 9.82 -30.33
C ILE A 145 -8.99 10.92 -31.42
N PRO A 146 -10.07 11.05 -32.22
CA PRO A 146 -10.20 12.16 -33.18
C PRO A 146 -10.14 13.54 -32.49
N GLN A 147 -9.74 14.56 -33.26
CA GLN A 147 -9.69 15.92 -32.73
C GLN A 147 -11.11 16.42 -32.41
N ASN A 148 -11.27 17.14 -31.31
CA ASN A 148 -12.54 17.69 -30.81
C ASN A 148 -13.61 16.63 -30.52
N HIS A 149 -13.22 15.36 -30.41
CA HIS A 149 -14.15 14.28 -30.10
C HIS A 149 -14.65 14.41 -28.66
N ASP A 150 -15.94 14.19 -28.44
CA ASP A 150 -16.51 14.22 -27.10
C ASP A 150 -16.35 12.86 -26.43
N THR A 151 -15.76 12.84 -25.23
CA THR A 151 -15.69 11.61 -24.43
C THR A 151 -17.00 11.31 -23.72
N PHE A 152 -17.22 10.07 -23.26
CA PHE A 152 -18.36 9.76 -22.38
C PHE A 152 -18.21 10.33 -20.97
N VAL A 153 -16.97 10.58 -20.56
CA VAL A 153 -16.65 11.23 -19.29
C VAL A 153 -17.22 12.65 -19.30
N ASN A 154 -17.76 13.09 -18.16
CA ASN A 154 -18.52 14.33 -18.00
C ASN A 154 -19.87 14.41 -18.75
N ALA A 155 -20.32 13.37 -19.44
CA ALA A 155 -21.69 13.32 -19.95
C ALA A 155 -22.69 13.00 -18.82
N THR A 156 -23.98 13.28 -19.02
CA THR A 156 -25.07 12.91 -18.10
C THR A 156 -25.40 11.41 -18.22
N VAL A 157 -24.41 10.58 -17.89
CA VAL A 157 -24.42 9.12 -18.00
C VAL A 157 -23.77 8.51 -16.75
N GLY A 158 -23.95 7.20 -16.54
CA GLY A 158 -23.38 6.54 -15.37
C GLY A 158 -21.86 6.55 -15.41
N HIS A 159 -21.25 7.12 -14.37
CA HIS A 159 -19.83 7.02 -14.05
C HIS A 159 -19.64 5.99 -12.95
N TYR A 160 -18.60 5.18 -13.08
CA TYR A 160 -18.31 4.03 -12.23
C TYR A 160 -16.84 4.04 -11.85
N PHE A 161 -16.56 3.72 -10.59
CA PHE A 161 -15.22 3.59 -10.05
C PHE A 161 -15.13 2.28 -9.27
N GLY A 162 -14.12 1.48 -9.57
CA GLY A 162 -14.00 0.11 -9.07
C GLY A 162 -14.79 -0.94 -9.86
N CYS A 163 -15.58 -0.53 -10.85
CA CYS A 163 -16.26 -1.45 -11.76
C CYS A 163 -16.45 -0.85 -13.16
N GLY A 164 -16.71 -1.73 -14.12
CA GLY A 164 -17.19 -1.39 -15.46
C GLY A 164 -18.68 -1.69 -15.59
N PHE A 165 -19.34 -1.11 -16.57
CA PHE A 165 -20.80 -1.13 -16.69
C PHE A 165 -21.39 -2.31 -17.46
N LEU A 166 -22.64 -2.68 -17.10
CA LEU A 166 -23.80 -3.07 -17.95
C LEU A 166 -25.15 -2.92 -17.20
N PRO A 167 -26.32 -2.80 -17.87
CA PRO A 167 -27.45 -3.65 -17.44
C PRO A 167 -28.44 -4.17 -18.52
N ALA A 168 -28.34 -3.89 -19.83
CA ALA A 168 -29.46 -4.24 -20.74
C ALA A 168 -29.35 -5.58 -21.51
N VAL A 169 -28.19 -6.23 -21.61
CA VAL A 169 -28.04 -7.47 -22.43
C VAL A 169 -26.99 -8.43 -21.87
N GLY A 170 -27.19 -8.97 -20.66
CA GLY A 170 -26.49 -10.17 -20.20
C GLY A 170 -24.95 -10.15 -20.10
N GLY A 171 -24.28 -9.01 -20.18
CA GLY A 171 -22.83 -8.98 -19.99
C GLY A 171 -22.43 -8.73 -18.53
N ARG A 172 -21.17 -9.05 -18.24
CA ARG A 172 -20.61 -9.15 -16.90
C ARG A 172 -19.99 -7.82 -16.47
N TYR A 173 -20.26 -7.40 -15.25
CA TYR A 173 -19.47 -6.38 -14.58
C TYR A 173 -18.01 -6.85 -14.47
N LEU A 174 -17.07 -5.97 -14.84
CA LEU A 174 -15.66 -6.17 -14.60
C LEU A 174 -15.27 -5.45 -13.31
N PHE A 175 -15.68 -6.03 -12.18
CA PHE A 175 -15.28 -5.53 -10.86
C PHE A 175 -13.77 -5.62 -10.68
N THR A 176 -13.24 -4.61 -10.00
CA THR A 176 -11.82 -4.50 -9.72
C THR A 176 -11.54 -4.97 -8.31
N GLN A 177 -10.40 -5.64 -8.14
CA GLN A 177 -9.87 -5.94 -6.82
C GLN A 177 -8.65 -5.05 -6.62
N MET A 178 -8.79 -4.00 -5.80
CA MET A 178 -7.72 -3.03 -5.59
C MET A 178 -7.83 -2.34 -4.24
N TYR A 179 -6.68 -1.88 -3.75
CA TYR A 179 -6.62 -0.76 -2.82
C TYR A 179 -6.59 0.52 -3.64
N ALA A 180 -7.48 1.46 -3.34
CA ALA A 180 -7.58 2.74 -4.01
C ALA A 180 -7.35 3.87 -3.02
N SER A 181 -6.42 4.76 -3.33
CA SER A 181 -6.17 5.94 -2.51
C SER A 181 -6.24 7.21 -3.37
N GLU A 182 -6.82 8.25 -2.78
CA GLU A 182 -7.00 9.58 -3.37
C GLU A 182 -7.40 9.58 -4.85
N PHE A 183 -8.70 9.41 -5.07
CA PHE A 183 -9.29 9.62 -6.38
C PHE A 183 -9.47 11.12 -6.60
N HIS A 184 -8.85 11.65 -7.66
CA HIS A 184 -9.11 12.99 -8.16
C HIS A 184 -9.73 12.91 -9.55
N PHE A 185 -10.87 13.58 -9.72
CA PHE A 185 -11.45 13.82 -11.03
C PHE A 185 -11.61 15.32 -11.25
N ILE A 186 -10.97 15.84 -12.29
CA ILE A 186 -10.91 17.26 -12.63
C ILE A 186 -11.66 17.50 -13.93
N ASP A 187 -12.72 18.30 -13.87
CA ASP A 187 -13.53 18.71 -15.02
C ASP A 187 -13.01 20.03 -15.60
N GLY A 188 -12.78 20.09 -16.92
CA GLY A 188 -12.37 21.29 -17.64
C GLY A 188 -10.86 21.54 -17.72
N GLN A 189 -10.01 20.66 -17.17
CA GLN A 189 -8.56 20.84 -17.15
C GLN A 189 -7.79 19.58 -17.53
N ALA A 190 -6.79 19.73 -18.40
CA ALA A 190 -5.85 18.66 -18.78
C ALA A 190 -4.51 18.88 -18.05
N LEU A 191 -4.41 18.35 -16.83
CA LEU A 191 -3.27 18.53 -15.94
C LEU A 191 -2.18 17.48 -16.19
N THR A 192 -0.98 17.76 -15.67
CA THR A 192 0.12 16.79 -15.57
C THR A 192 0.16 16.16 -14.18
N PRO A 193 0.92 15.07 -13.97
CA PRO A 193 1.04 14.44 -12.66
C PRO A 193 1.58 15.36 -11.55
N ASP A 194 2.30 16.43 -11.89
CA ASP A 194 2.89 17.38 -10.92
C ASP A 194 1.84 18.13 -10.07
N ALA A 195 0.58 18.05 -10.48
CA ALA A 195 -0.57 18.53 -9.74
C ALA A 195 -0.95 17.62 -8.54
N PHE A 196 -0.58 16.33 -8.60
CA PHE A 196 -1.01 15.29 -7.63
C PHE A 196 0.17 14.53 -7.00
N GLY A 197 1.38 14.72 -7.51
CA GLY A 197 2.58 14.12 -6.96
C GLY A 197 3.85 14.90 -7.29
N GLU A 198 4.94 14.50 -6.67
CA GLU A 198 6.27 15.06 -6.90
C GLU A 198 7.37 14.02 -6.62
N TRP A 199 8.54 14.22 -7.22
CA TRP A 199 9.70 13.38 -6.91
C TRP A 199 10.22 13.70 -5.51
N SER A 200 10.47 12.66 -4.72
CA SER A 200 11.02 12.81 -3.38
C SER A 200 12.39 13.49 -3.43
N ASP A 201 12.58 14.50 -2.59
CA ASP A 201 13.89 15.11 -2.33
C ASP A 201 14.75 14.27 -1.37
N LYS A 202 14.15 13.24 -0.73
CA LYS A 202 14.80 12.34 0.23
C LYS A 202 15.20 11.00 -0.37
N VAL A 203 14.44 10.49 -1.35
CA VAL A 203 14.66 9.17 -1.96
C VAL A 203 14.68 9.31 -3.48
N THR A 204 15.86 9.21 -4.08
CA THR A 204 16.02 9.31 -5.54
C THR A 204 15.17 8.27 -6.26
N GLY A 205 14.41 8.71 -7.26
CA GLY A 205 13.55 7.84 -8.07
C GLY A 205 12.22 7.45 -7.42
N LEU A 206 11.92 7.96 -6.22
CA LEU A 206 10.62 7.76 -5.58
C LEU A 206 9.64 8.87 -5.98
N TRP A 207 8.54 8.47 -6.61
CA TRP A 207 7.40 9.36 -6.88
C TRP A 207 6.48 9.38 -5.66
N THR A 208 6.14 10.57 -5.16
CA THR A 208 5.41 10.77 -3.90
C THR A 208 4.10 11.53 -4.10
N PRO A 209 3.07 11.28 -3.27
CA PRO A 209 1.85 12.08 -3.28
C PRO A 209 2.06 13.55 -2.97
N LYS A 210 1.18 14.40 -3.49
CA LYS A 210 1.15 15.85 -3.26
C LYS A 210 -0.29 16.33 -3.22
N ALA A 211 -0.59 17.24 -2.29
CA ALA A 211 -1.90 17.87 -2.21
C ALA A 211 -2.24 18.66 -3.49
N TYR A 212 -3.35 18.32 -4.12
CA TYR A 212 -3.91 19.12 -5.21
C TYR A 212 -4.61 20.38 -4.65
N THR A 213 -4.20 21.55 -5.13
CA THR A 213 -4.70 22.86 -4.67
C THR A 213 -5.52 23.61 -5.73
N GLY A 214 -5.79 22.97 -6.87
CA GLY A 214 -6.56 23.57 -7.96
C GLY A 214 -8.08 23.38 -7.82
N THR A 215 -8.81 23.78 -8.86
CA THR A 215 -10.28 23.70 -8.92
C THR A 215 -10.74 22.41 -9.61
N TYR A 216 -11.82 21.83 -9.12
CA TYR A 216 -12.34 20.57 -9.65
C TYR A 216 -13.30 20.73 -10.85
N GLY A 217 -13.79 21.94 -11.14
CA GLY A 217 -14.79 22.16 -12.18
C GLY A 217 -16.17 21.63 -11.82
N THR A 218 -17.12 21.60 -12.77
CA THR A 218 -18.54 21.31 -12.51
C THR A 218 -18.77 19.90 -11.96
N ASN A 219 -18.16 18.89 -12.60
CA ASN A 219 -18.35 17.48 -12.26
C ASN A 219 -17.19 16.85 -11.51
N GLY A 220 -16.12 17.61 -11.25
CA GLY A 220 -14.97 17.09 -10.53
C GLY A 220 -15.25 16.83 -9.05
N CYS A 221 -14.43 15.98 -8.46
CA CYS A 221 -14.50 15.56 -7.06
C CYS A 221 -13.16 15.03 -6.57
N LYS A 222 -13.03 14.92 -5.23
CA LYS A 222 -11.96 14.21 -4.54
C LYS A 222 -12.58 13.18 -3.60
N LEU A 223 -12.16 11.92 -3.70
CA LEU A 223 -12.47 10.89 -2.71
C LEU A 223 -11.16 10.52 -1.99
N ASP A 224 -11.05 10.85 -0.71
CA ASP A 224 -9.89 10.53 0.13
C ASP A 224 -10.10 9.29 1.00
N PHE A 225 -11.31 8.72 0.98
CA PHE A 225 -11.71 7.53 1.73
C PHE A 225 -11.54 7.65 3.24
N SER A 226 -11.50 8.87 3.79
CA SER A 226 -11.32 9.14 5.23
C SER A 226 -12.55 8.79 6.09
N ASN A 227 -13.74 8.81 5.51
CA ASN A 227 -14.98 8.42 6.18
C ASN A 227 -15.34 6.95 5.88
N ALA A 228 -15.02 6.04 6.80
CA ALA A 228 -15.31 4.61 6.64
C ALA A 228 -16.79 4.28 6.43
N ALA A 229 -17.71 5.14 6.88
CA ALA A 229 -19.15 4.95 6.72
C ALA A 229 -19.68 5.50 5.38
N ALA A 230 -18.90 6.31 4.67
CA ALA A 230 -19.28 6.93 3.41
C ALA A 230 -18.06 7.14 2.50
N LEU A 231 -17.50 6.03 2.00
CA LEU A 231 -16.32 6.03 1.13
C LEU A 231 -16.51 6.78 -0.21
N GLY A 232 -17.73 7.15 -0.56
CA GLY A 232 -18.06 7.95 -1.75
C GLY A 232 -18.19 9.45 -1.49
N ASP A 233 -17.91 9.95 -0.28
CA ASP A 233 -18.00 11.38 0.04
C ASP A 233 -17.00 12.20 -0.77
N ASP A 234 -17.49 13.26 -1.43
CA ASP A 234 -16.67 14.23 -2.15
C ASP A 234 -16.15 15.32 -1.21
N VAL A 235 -14.85 15.31 -0.96
CA VAL A 235 -14.16 16.27 -0.10
C VAL A 235 -13.56 17.45 -0.89
N SER A 236 -13.84 17.57 -2.19
CA SER A 236 -13.38 18.71 -3.01
C SER A 236 -14.08 20.04 -2.73
N GLY A 237 -15.23 20.00 -2.05
CA GLY A 237 -16.13 21.13 -1.85
C GLY A 237 -17.24 21.26 -2.91
N ASN A 238 -17.27 20.40 -3.94
CA ASN A 238 -18.31 20.41 -4.97
C ASN A 238 -19.59 19.65 -4.59
N GLY A 239 -19.53 18.76 -3.59
CA GLY A 239 -20.68 17.94 -3.19
C GLY A 239 -21.07 16.88 -4.22
N ASN A 240 -20.14 16.50 -5.10
CA ASN A 240 -20.32 15.49 -6.14
C ASN A 240 -20.14 14.07 -5.58
N ASN A 241 -20.88 13.74 -4.51
CA ASN A 241 -20.79 12.46 -3.81
C ASN A 241 -21.12 11.28 -4.74
N TRP A 242 -20.45 10.16 -4.49
CA TRP A 242 -20.65 8.90 -5.18
C TRP A 242 -21.45 7.93 -4.32
N THR A 243 -22.35 7.18 -4.94
CA THR A 243 -23.09 6.11 -4.27
C THR A 243 -22.17 4.91 -4.09
N VAL A 244 -22.06 4.41 -2.87
CA VAL A 244 -21.36 3.16 -2.54
C VAL A 244 -22.29 1.99 -2.86
N ASN A 245 -21.83 1.07 -3.71
CA ASN A 245 -22.47 -0.22 -3.98
C ASN A 245 -21.54 -1.33 -3.49
N GLY A 246 -22.10 -2.40 -2.93
CA GLY A 246 -21.32 -3.42 -2.22
C GLY A 246 -20.94 -2.98 -0.81
N ALA A 247 -19.82 -3.48 -0.30
CA ALA A 247 -19.30 -3.18 1.02
C ALA A 247 -17.77 -2.97 1.00
N PRO A 248 -17.25 -2.00 0.21
CA PRO A 248 -15.83 -1.70 0.23
C PRO A 248 -15.39 -1.25 1.62
N VAL A 249 -14.15 -1.55 1.98
CA VAL A 249 -13.64 -1.40 3.35
C VAL A 249 -12.53 -0.35 3.40
N GLN A 250 -12.59 0.57 4.36
CA GLN A 250 -11.48 1.49 4.63
C GLN A 250 -10.25 0.73 5.14
N THR A 251 -9.06 1.12 4.68
CA THR A 251 -7.79 0.50 5.07
C THR A 251 -6.65 1.51 5.13
N LEU A 252 -5.63 1.18 5.92
CA LEU A 252 -4.39 1.96 6.06
C LEU A 252 -3.33 1.58 5.01
N ASP A 253 -3.63 0.65 4.10
CA ASP A 253 -2.74 0.29 2.99
C ASP A 253 -2.74 1.38 1.91
N THR A 254 -1.81 2.32 2.02
CA THR A 254 -1.72 3.54 1.20
C THR A 254 -0.34 3.70 0.56
N PRO A 255 -0.13 4.62 -0.39
CA PRO A 255 1.17 4.81 -1.03
C PRO A 255 2.22 5.29 -0.03
N THR A 256 1.78 5.99 1.04
CA THR A 256 2.65 6.47 2.11
C THR A 256 2.85 5.46 3.24
N ASN A 257 2.07 4.37 3.24
CA ASN A 257 2.20 3.26 4.17
C ASN A 257 1.72 1.93 3.56
N ASN A 258 2.49 1.34 2.64
CA ASN A 258 2.12 0.10 1.96
C ASN A 258 2.24 -1.11 2.90
N TYR A 259 1.14 -1.81 3.16
CA TYR A 259 1.10 -3.02 3.99
C TYR A 259 1.40 -4.27 3.17
N CYS A 260 1.91 -5.30 3.86
CA CYS A 260 2.04 -6.63 3.29
C CYS A 260 0.66 -7.17 2.91
N THR A 261 0.60 -7.89 1.79
CA THR A 261 -0.54 -8.69 1.34
C THR A 261 0.00 -10.02 0.83
N LEU A 262 -0.84 -10.98 0.50
CA LEU A 262 -0.40 -12.16 -0.24
C LEU A 262 0.02 -11.78 -1.67
N ASN A 263 1.03 -12.47 -2.18
CA ASN A 263 1.64 -12.14 -3.46
C ASN A 263 1.02 -12.96 -4.60
N ALA A 264 0.31 -12.28 -5.49
CA ALA A 264 -0.31 -12.91 -6.67
C ALA A 264 0.71 -13.50 -7.66
N LEU A 265 1.97 -13.05 -7.60
CA LEU A 265 3.08 -13.54 -8.44
C LEU A 265 3.90 -14.65 -7.77
N ASP A 266 3.68 -14.91 -6.48
CA ASP A 266 4.50 -15.83 -5.69
C ASP A 266 3.66 -16.79 -4.84
N LYS A 267 2.95 -17.66 -5.56
CA LYS A 267 1.96 -18.60 -5.02
C LYS A 267 1.89 -19.88 -5.83
N SER A 268 1.38 -20.95 -5.21
CA SER A 268 1.07 -22.20 -5.89
C SER A 268 0.15 -21.97 -7.09
N SER A 269 0.32 -22.75 -8.15
CA SER A 269 -0.62 -22.76 -9.28
C SER A 269 -2.02 -23.12 -8.77
N GLY A 270 -3.05 -22.45 -9.30
CA GLY A 270 -4.44 -22.66 -8.87
C GLY A 270 -4.85 -21.97 -7.57
N THR A 271 -3.91 -21.40 -6.78
CA THR A 271 -4.27 -20.56 -5.63
C THR A 271 -5.02 -19.32 -6.12
N LEU A 272 -6.25 -19.13 -5.64
CA LEU A 272 -7.04 -17.92 -5.88
C LEU A 272 -6.83 -16.97 -4.71
N LEU A 273 -6.49 -15.73 -5.00
CA LEU A 273 -6.41 -14.67 -4.00
C LEU A 273 -7.60 -13.73 -4.17
N THR A 274 -8.30 -13.47 -3.07
CA THR A 274 -9.51 -12.62 -3.01
C THR A 274 -9.35 -11.56 -1.92
N ARG A 275 -10.32 -10.64 -1.80
CA ARG A 275 -10.39 -9.62 -0.73
C ARG A 275 -9.11 -8.79 -0.58
N GLY A 276 -8.60 -8.24 -1.69
CA GLY A 276 -7.36 -7.44 -1.67
C GLY A 276 -6.08 -8.27 -1.53
N ASN A 277 -6.11 -9.56 -1.90
CA ASN A 277 -5.03 -10.51 -1.61
C ASN A 277 -4.79 -10.70 -0.11
N LEU A 278 -5.85 -10.56 0.69
CA LEU A 278 -5.83 -10.93 2.09
C LEU A 278 -6.50 -12.29 2.33
N MET A 279 -7.07 -12.91 1.31
CA MET A 279 -7.63 -14.25 1.43
C MET A 279 -7.04 -15.17 0.37
N ALA A 280 -6.59 -16.35 0.80
CA ALA A 280 -6.14 -17.41 -0.10
C ALA A 280 -7.07 -18.61 -0.08
N GLU A 281 -7.53 -18.99 -1.27
CA GLU A 281 -8.37 -20.14 -1.54
C GLU A 281 -7.61 -21.09 -2.48
N TYR A 282 -7.78 -22.41 -2.28
CA TYR A 282 -6.91 -23.40 -2.91
C TYR A 282 -7.67 -24.58 -3.50
N PRO A 283 -7.15 -25.19 -4.59
CA PRO A 283 -7.64 -26.44 -5.14
C PRO A 283 -7.63 -27.59 -4.11
N THR A 284 -8.38 -28.65 -4.41
CA THR A 284 -8.44 -29.84 -3.56
C THR A 284 -7.33 -30.83 -3.81
N GLY A 285 -6.99 -31.60 -2.77
CA GLY A 285 -6.18 -32.82 -2.90
C GLY A 285 -4.67 -32.62 -2.81
N ALA A 286 -4.19 -31.40 -2.51
CA ALA A 286 -2.78 -31.12 -2.28
C ALA A 286 -2.57 -29.95 -1.32
N HIS A 287 -1.34 -29.80 -0.84
CA HIS A 287 -0.91 -28.59 -0.16
C HIS A 287 -0.53 -27.52 -1.16
N HIS A 288 -0.94 -26.30 -0.86
CA HIS A 288 -0.61 -25.14 -1.66
C HIS A 288 -0.21 -24.00 -0.74
N ALA A 289 0.89 -23.33 -1.08
CA ALA A 289 1.41 -22.20 -0.31
C ALA A 289 1.35 -20.89 -1.10
N CYS A 290 1.33 -19.78 -0.37
CA CYS A 290 1.46 -18.43 -0.90
C CYS A 290 2.31 -17.59 0.06
N ARG A 291 3.25 -16.84 -0.49
CA ARG A 291 4.09 -15.90 0.26
C ARG A 291 3.50 -14.49 0.26
N GLY A 292 3.88 -13.71 1.26
CA GLY A 292 3.60 -12.28 1.32
C GLY A 292 4.37 -11.47 0.29
N THR A 293 3.97 -10.22 0.10
CA THR A 293 4.62 -9.26 -0.81
C THR A 293 5.87 -8.61 -0.22
N ARG A 294 6.12 -8.80 1.09
CA ARG A 294 7.24 -8.16 1.81
C ARG A 294 8.06 -9.20 2.56
N SER A 295 9.37 -9.10 2.44
CA SER A 295 10.29 -9.76 3.36
C SER A 295 10.22 -9.10 4.74
N LEU A 296 10.41 -9.93 5.76
CA LEU A 296 10.61 -9.51 7.15
C LEU A 296 11.96 -8.79 7.26
N PRO A 297 12.01 -7.63 7.91
CA PRO A 297 13.27 -7.00 8.24
C PRO A 297 14.15 -7.89 9.11
N THR A 298 15.47 -7.74 8.98
CA THR A 298 16.47 -8.52 9.70
C THR A 298 16.66 -8.09 11.16
N ALA A 299 15.90 -7.09 11.62
CA ALA A 299 15.88 -6.59 12.99
C ALA A 299 14.45 -6.19 13.37
N GLY A 300 14.17 -6.09 14.66
CA GLY A 300 12.86 -5.75 15.21
C GLY A 300 11.88 -6.93 15.29
N LYS A 301 10.66 -6.62 15.73
CA LYS A 301 9.63 -7.60 16.08
C LYS A 301 8.39 -7.41 15.21
N TRP A 302 7.92 -8.49 14.58
CA TRP A 302 6.95 -8.46 13.49
C TRP A 302 5.76 -9.36 13.76
N TYR A 303 4.55 -8.85 13.55
CA TYR A 303 3.31 -9.57 13.85
C TYR A 303 2.29 -9.52 12.72
N TRP A 304 1.58 -10.63 12.53
CA TRP A 304 0.41 -10.74 11.67
C TRP A 304 -0.54 -11.82 12.17
N GLU A 305 -1.79 -11.77 11.70
CA GLU A 305 -2.85 -12.70 12.08
C GLU A 305 -3.32 -13.53 10.88
N CYS A 306 -3.72 -14.77 11.15
CA CYS A 306 -4.31 -15.70 10.19
C CYS A 306 -5.63 -16.24 10.76
N ALA A 307 -6.77 -15.96 10.13
CA ALA A 307 -8.08 -16.44 10.56
C ALA A 307 -8.47 -17.73 9.84
N ARG A 308 -8.94 -18.72 10.61
CA ARG A 308 -9.44 -19.98 10.07
C ARG A 308 -10.88 -19.83 9.56
N LEU A 309 -11.10 -20.01 8.26
CA LEU A 309 -12.45 -20.00 7.68
C LEU A 309 -13.08 -21.42 7.64
N PRO A 310 -14.40 -21.52 7.43
CA PRO A 310 -15.09 -22.81 7.39
C PRO A 310 -14.47 -23.84 6.45
N GLY A 311 -14.41 -25.08 6.91
CA GLY A 311 -14.08 -26.25 6.08
C GLY A 311 -12.62 -26.38 5.61
N LYS A 312 -11.70 -25.53 6.07
CA LYS A 312 -10.27 -25.59 5.70
C LYS A 312 -9.34 -25.60 6.91
N THR A 313 -8.11 -26.05 6.69
CA THR A 313 -7.00 -25.99 7.65
C THR A 313 -5.80 -25.32 7.00
N PHE A 314 -4.99 -24.67 7.83
CA PHE A 314 -3.80 -23.98 7.36
C PHE A 314 -2.61 -24.22 8.27
N ILE A 315 -1.44 -24.00 7.68
CA ILE A 315 -0.16 -23.86 8.36
C ILE A 315 0.39 -22.50 7.98
N ALA A 316 0.62 -21.65 8.97
CA ALA A 316 1.19 -20.31 8.77
C ALA A 316 2.50 -20.15 9.52
N GLY A 317 3.37 -19.29 9.00
CA GLY A 317 4.67 -19.00 9.61
C GLY A 317 5.55 -18.20 8.65
N ILE A 318 6.84 -18.54 8.62
CA ILE A 318 7.84 -17.87 7.78
C ILE A 318 8.48 -18.85 6.81
N GLY A 319 8.84 -18.35 5.62
CA GLY A 319 9.60 -19.10 4.64
C GLY A 319 10.44 -18.20 3.77
N THR A 320 11.49 -18.74 3.16
CA THR A 320 12.34 -18.00 2.23
C THR A 320 11.77 -18.08 0.80
N GLY A 321 12.36 -17.35 -0.14
CA GLY A 321 12.04 -17.48 -1.57
C GLY A 321 12.31 -18.88 -2.14
N ARG A 322 12.99 -19.76 -1.39
CA ARG A 322 13.29 -21.15 -1.77
C ARG A 322 12.29 -22.17 -1.23
N ALA A 323 11.39 -21.78 -0.33
CA ALA A 323 10.38 -22.70 0.19
C ALA A 323 9.44 -23.18 -0.92
N SER A 324 9.14 -24.48 -0.97
CA SER A 324 8.17 -25.01 -1.93
C SER A 324 6.77 -24.40 -1.75
N LEU A 325 6.16 -23.98 -2.86
CA LEU A 325 4.79 -23.47 -2.90
C LEU A 325 3.75 -24.58 -3.19
N VAL A 326 4.20 -25.81 -3.45
CA VAL A 326 3.33 -26.97 -3.72
C VAL A 326 3.39 -28.00 -2.58
N ASN A 327 3.82 -27.54 -1.40
CA ASN A 327 3.93 -28.36 -0.19
C ASN A 327 3.47 -27.56 1.03
N TYR A 328 3.38 -28.22 2.19
CA TYR A 328 3.01 -27.56 3.43
C TYR A 328 4.18 -26.76 4.01
N VAL A 329 3.85 -25.63 4.67
CA VAL A 329 4.83 -24.82 5.39
C VAL A 329 5.48 -25.67 6.49
N GLY A 330 6.82 -25.69 6.53
CA GLY A 330 7.60 -26.51 7.45
C GLY A 330 7.96 -27.92 6.92
N ALA A 331 7.59 -28.26 5.68
CA ALA A 331 7.99 -29.52 5.03
C ALA A 331 9.48 -29.55 4.65
N GLU A 332 10.09 -28.37 4.46
CA GLU A 332 11.45 -28.18 3.96
C GLU A 332 12.21 -27.16 4.83
N VAL A 333 13.54 -27.19 4.77
CA VAL A 333 14.43 -26.43 5.67
C VAL A 333 14.29 -24.91 5.49
N HIS A 334 13.64 -24.50 4.41
CA HIS A 334 13.39 -23.12 4.03
C HIS A 334 12.11 -22.53 4.65
N SER A 335 11.46 -23.22 5.59
CA SER A 335 10.24 -22.73 6.23
C SER A 335 10.03 -23.28 7.65
N TYR A 336 9.28 -22.51 8.43
CA TYR A 336 8.83 -22.84 9.78
C TYR A 336 7.35 -22.49 9.88
N GLY A 337 6.54 -23.36 10.49
CA GLY A 337 5.09 -23.10 10.56
C GLY A 337 4.39 -23.76 11.74
N TYR A 338 3.19 -23.27 12.01
CA TYR A 338 2.28 -23.83 13.00
C TYR A 338 1.01 -24.33 12.33
N SER A 339 0.68 -25.61 12.52
CA SER A 339 -0.56 -26.20 12.00
C SER A 339 -1.71 -25.99 12.95
N GLY A 340 -2.72 -25.23 12.49
CA GLY A 340 -3.96 -25.07 13.23
C GLY A 340 -4.81 -26.33 13.28
N GLN A 341 -4.55 -27.33 12.43
CA GLN A 341 -5.29 -28.58 12.40
C GLN A 341 -4.89 -29.50 13.57
N ASP A 342 -3.58 -29.68 13.74
CA ASP A 342 -3.02 -30.72 14.61
C ASP A 342 -2.27 -30.14 15.82
N GLY A 343 -2.16 -28.81 15.90
CA GLY A 343 -1.45 -28.12 16.98
C GLY A 343 0.05 -28.43 16.98
N LEU A 344 0.65 -28.52 15.80
CA LEU A 344 2.05 -28.92 15.60
C LEU A 344 2.91 -27.74 15.14
N PHE A 345 4.11 -27.66 15.70
CA PHE A 345 5.22 -26.86 15.15
C PHE A 345 5.94 -27.69 14.08
N TYR A 346 5.97 -27.22 12.83
CA TYR A 346 6.57 -27.90 11.69
C TYR A 346 7.86 -27.23 11.20
N HIS A 347 8.93 -28.02 11.16
CA HIS A 347 10.18 -27.79 10.43
C HIS A 347 10.86 -29.17 10.18
N PRO A 348 11.68 -29.39 9.14
CA PRO A 348 12.25 -30.71 8.91
C PRO A 348 13.11 -31.20 10.07
N GLY A 349 12.90 -32.46 10.46
CA GLY A 349 13.58 -33.05 11.62
C GLY A 349 13.11 -32.47 12.96
N PHE A 350 12.13 -31.56 12.97
CA PHE A 350 11.58 -30.92 14.16
C PHE A 350 10.05 -30.84 14.07
N THR A 351 9.37 -31.78 14.73
CA THR A 351 7.91 -31.74 14.86
C THR A 351 7.53 -31.99 16.31
N THR A 352 6.96 -30.97 16.96
CA THR A 352 6.49 -31.07 18.35
C THR A 352 5.04 -30.59 18.44
N SER A 353 4.28 -31.16 19.36
CA SER A 353 2.88 -30.80 19.59
C SER A 353 2.76 -29.86 20.78
N SER A 354 1.98 -28.79 20.60
CA SER A 354 1.48 -27.95 21.70
C SER A 354 0.19 -28.53 22.31
N GLY A 355 -0.53 -29.39 21.57
CA GLY A 355 -1.89 -29.82 21.89
C GLY A 355 -2.98 -28.77 21.59
N VAL A 356 -2.62 -27.59 21.06
CA VAL A 356 -3.56 -26.48 20.81
C VAL A 356 -4.00 -26.44 19.35
N THR A 357 -5.22 -26.86 19.04
CA THR A 357 -5.79 -26.73 17.69
C THR A 357 -6.60 -25.43 17.53
N LEU A 358 -6.80 -25.00 16.30
CA LEU A 358 -7.69 -23.90 15.93
C LEU A 358 -9.03 -24.47 15.50
N ALA A 359 -10.14 -23.90 15.92
CA ALA A 359 -11.46 -24.11 15.36
C ALA A 359 -11.74 -23.06 14.26
N GLU A 360 -12.83 -23.24 13.53
CA GLU A 360 -13.35 -22.20 12.65
C GLU A 360 -13.58 -20.90 13.43
N GLY A 361 -13.19 -19.77 12.86
CA GLY A 361 -13.26 -18.44 13.49
C GLY A 361 -12.10 -18.11 14.43
N ASP A 362 -11.28 -19.10 14.83
CA ASP A 362 -10.08 -18.81 15.61
C ASP A 362 -9.04 -18.05 14.78
N ILE A 363 -8.30 -17.18 15.46
CA ILE A 363 -7.22 -16.38 14.89
C ILE A 363 -5.88 -16.86 15.43
N LEU A 364 -4.98 -17.21 14.52
CA LEU A 364 -3.59 -17.49 14.81
C LEU A 364 -2.79 -16.18 14.67
N GLY A 365 -2.28 -15.67 15.78
CA GLY A 365 -1.24 -14.65 15.77
C GLY A 365 0.12 -15.27 15.52
N VAL A 366 0.91 -14.70 14.62
CA VAL A 366 2.27 -15.12 14.31
C VAL A 366 3.21 -13.97 14.67
N ALA A 367 4.18 -14.24 15.53
CA ALA A 367 5.10 -13.26 16.08
C ALA A 367 6.54 -13.69 15.78
N TYR A 368 7.22 -12.97 14.87
CA TYR A 368 8.63 -13.18 14.54
C TYR A 368 9.49 -12.09 15.18
N ASP A 369 10.41 -12.49 16.04
CA ASP A 369 11.40 -11.61 16.65
C ASP A 369 12.72 -11.81 15.92
N ALA A 370 13.12 -10.85 15.09
CA ALA A 370 14.35 -10.93 14.32
C ALA A 370 15.58 -10.66 15.20
N ASP A 371 15.43 -9.90 16.29
CA ASP A 371 16.52 -9.58 17.21
C ASP A 371 16.92 -10.81 18.05
N ASP A 372 15.92 -11.58 18.50
CA ASP A 372 16.12 -12.80 19.29
C ASP A 372 16.08 -14.09 18.45
N ALA A 373 15.86 -13.99 17.13
CA ALA A 373 15.70 -15.11 16.21
C ALA A 373 14.65 -16.16 16.67
N THR A 374 13.48 -15.67 17.11
CA THR A 374 12.38 -16.51 17.59
C THR A 374 11.11 -16.38 16.75
N LEU A 375 10.32 -17.46 16.67
CA LEU A 375 9.00 -17.48 16.06
C LEU A 375 8.00 -18.11 17.03
N VAL A 376 7.04 -17.31 17.47
CA VAL A 376 6.04 -17.68 18.49
C VAL A 376 4.63 -17.49 17.93
N PHE A 377 3.69 -18.30 18.42
CA PHE A 377 2.32 -18.32 17.94
C PHE A 377 1.33 -18.07 19.06
N TYR A 378 0.19 -17.50 18.70
CA TYR A 378 -0.89 -17.12 19.61
C TYR A 378 -2.21 -17.63 19.07
N LYS A 379 -3.09 -18.14 19.93
CA LYS A 379 -4.48 -18.44 19.61
C LYS A 379 -5.34 -17.38 20.29
N ASN A 380 -6.07 -16.59 19.52
CA ASN A 380 -6.98 -15.57 20.04
C ASN A 380 -6.33 -14.65 21.09
N GLY A 381 -5.13 -14.14 20.78
CA GLY A 381 -4.34 -13.28 21.67
C GLY A 381 -3.59 -14.00 22.80
N VAL A 382 -3.82 -15.30 23.02
CA VAL A 382 -3.14 -16.08 24.07
C VAL A 382 -1.97 -16.86 23.48
N LYS A 383 -0.76 -16.70 24.05
CA LYS A 383 0.44 -17.41 23.61
C LYS A 383 0.20 -18.92 23.67
N ILE A 384 0.48 -19.62 22.59
CA ILE A 384 0.43 -21.08 22.54
C ILE A 384 1.62 -21.62 23.32
N THR A 385 1.32 -22.34 24.39
CA THR A 385 2.30 -23.02 25.26
C THR A 385 2.19 -24.54 25.10
N GLY A 386 3.21 -25.28 25.54
CA GLY A 386 3.33 -26.72 25.30
C GLY A 386 4.19 -27.06 24.08
N GLY A 387 4.73 -28.27 24.04
CA GLY A 387 5.78 -28.63 23.09
C GLY A 387 7.01 -27.73 23.25
N SER A 388 7.53 -27.19 22.15
CA SER A 388 8.62 -26.20 22.18
C SER A 388 8.16 -24.77 22.47
N GLY A 389 6.85 -24.48 22.46
CA GLY A 389 6.32 -23.12 22.65
C GLY A 389 6.70 -22.10 21.55
N GLY A 390 7.20 -22.60 20.41
CA GLY A 390 7.71 -21.80 19.29
C GLY A 390 8.99 -22.39 18.68
N PHE A 391 9.68 -21.57 17.90
CA PHE A 391 11.01 -21.85 17.37
C PHE A 391 12.00 -20.81 17.89
N SER A 392 13.25 -21.22 18.08
CA SER A 392 14.36 -20.39 18.52
C SER A 392 15.61 -20.72 17.71
N ALA A 393 16.60 -19.83 17.71
CA ALA A 393 17.83 -19.99 16.92
C ALA A 393 17.52 -20.19 15.43
N ILE A 394 16.51 -19.46 14.93
CA ILE A 394 16.19 -19.43 13.50
C ILE A 394 17.38 -18.79 12.77
N PRO A 395 17.93 -19.43 11.72
CA PRO A 395 19.05 -18.86 10.99
C PRO A 395 18.71 -17.51 10.34
N GLU A 396 19.73 -16.66 10.17
CA GLU A 396 19.60 -15.44 9.38
C GLU A 396 19.30 -15.80 7.92
N ASP A 397 18.21 -15.26 7.38
CA ASP A 397 17.81 -15.41 5.98
C ASP A 397 16.79 -14.30 5.62
N THR A 398 16.42 -14.20 4.35
CA THR A 398 15.31 -13.37 3.90
C THR A 398 13.99 -14.09 4.15
N TRP A 399 13.46 -13.94 5.36
CA TRP A 399 12.19 -14.52 5.77
C TRP A 399 11.02 -13.74 5.19
N ILE A 400 9.96 -14.43 4.76
CA ILE A 400 8.74 -13.86 4.20
C ILE A 400 7.56 -14.55 4.90
N PRO A 401 6.49 -13.82 5.31
CA PRO A 401 5.28 -14.46 5.79
C PRO A 401 4.76 -15.45 4.74
N ILE A 402 4.44 -16.66 5.17
CA ILE A 402 3.95 -17.71 4.28
C ILE A 402 2.79 -18.44 4.94
N VAL A 403 1.79 -18.76 4.13
CA VAL A 403 0.67 -19.61 4.52
C VAL A 403 0.52 -20.73 3.51
N SER A 404 0.31 -21.94 4.01
CA SER A 404 -0.16 -23.07 3.21
C SER A 404 -1.49 -23.55 3.72
N ASN A 405 -2.31 -24.05 2.82
CA ASN A 405 -3.58 -24.67 3.14
C ASN A 405 -3.61 -26.09 2.59
N TYR A 406 -4.46 -26.90 3.23
CA TYR A 406 -4.84 -28.21 2.73
C TYR A 406 -6.36 -28.30 2.65
N SER A 407 -6.85 -28.93 1.58
CA SER A 407 -8.28 -29.20 1.41
C SER A 407 -8.51 -30.66 1.08
N ALA A 408 -9.11 -31.39 2.04
CA ALA A 408 -9.54 -32.78 1.86
C ALA A 408 -10.87 -32.92 1.09
N SER A 409 -11.67 -31.85 0.93
CA SER A 409 -13.01 -31.91 0.34
C SER A 409 -13.23 -30.89 -0.79
N ALA A 410 -14.00 -31.30 -1.82
CA ALA A 410 -14.31 -30.59 -3.07
C ALA A 410 -15.23 -29.37 -2.94
N SER A 411 -15.77 -29.09 -1.77
CA SER A 411 -16.72 -27.99 -1.56
C SER A 411 -15.98 -26.67 -1.28
N PHE A 412 -16.08 -25.73 -2.22
CA PHE A 412 -15.75 -24.31 -2.05
C PHE A 412 -17.01 -23.59 -1.59
N PRO A 413 -17.02 -22.96 -0.41
CA PRO A 413 -16.23 -21.75 -0.16
C PRO A 413 -15.46 -21.79 1.18
N GLY A 414 -14.20 -21.35 1.17
CA GLY A 414 -13.39 -21.23 2.39
C GLY A 414 -11.89 -21.20 2.11
N GLY A 415 -11.16 -20.41 2.88
CA GLY A 415 -9.72 -20.17 2.71
C GLY A 415 -9.03 -19.81 4.03
N THR A 416 -7.90 -19.11 3.96
CA THR A 416 -7.33 -18.42 5.13
C THR A 416 -7.32 -16.94 4.86
N THR A 417 -7.82 -16.15 5.81
CA THR A 417 -7.69 -14.69 5.77
C THR A 417 -6.45 -14.28 6.55
N MET A 418 -5.63 -13.44 5.93
CA MET A 418 -4.44 -12.84 6.51
C MET A 418 -4.76 -11.41 6.90
N ASN A 419 -4.21 -10.97 8.03
CA ASN A 419 -4.23 -9.58 8.44
C ASN A 419 -2.82 -9.17 8.86
N PHE A 420 -2.23 -8.28 8.07
CA PHE A 420 -0.88 -7.75 8.31
C PHE A 420 -0.90 -6.41 9.06
N GLY A 421 -2.08 -5.95 9.49
CA GLY A 421 -2.28 -4.78 10.33
C GLY A 421 -2.98 -3.60 9.64
N ALA A 422 -3.30 -3.69 8.35
CA ALA A 422 -3.87 -2.58 7.58
C ALA A 422 -5.30 -2.18 8.01
N THR A 423 -6.03 -3.11 8.64
CA THR A 423 -7.38 -2.89 9.20
C THR A 423 -7.40 -2.97 10.73
N GLY A 424 -6.23 -2.89 11.38
CA GLY A 424 -6.05 -3.20 12.79
C GLY A 424 -6.11 -4.71 13.07
N PHE A 425 -5.44 -5.15 14.14
CA PHE A 425 -5.46 -6.55 14.58
C PHE A 425 -6.70 -6.85 15.42
N ALA A 426 -7.20 -8.08 15.32
CA ALA A 426 -8.32 -8.54 16.14
C ALA A 426 -7.91 -8.70 17.61
N TYR A 427 -6.66 -9.10 17.85
CA TYR A 427 -6.06 -9.18 19.17
C TYR A 427 -4.85 -8.24 19.25
N THR A 428 -4.68 -7.58 20.40
CA THR A 428 -3.52 -6.72 20.64
C THR A 428 -2.24 -7.54 20.49
N PRO A 429 -1.30 -7.13 19.61
CA PRO A 429 -0.02 -7.80 19.48
C PRO A 429 0.76 -7.79 20.80
N PRO A 430 1.68 -8.74 21.01
CA PRO A 430 2.61 -8.69 22.13
C PRO A 430 3.44 -7.40 22.11
N GLU A 431 3.92 -6.96 23.29
CA GLU A 431 4.66 -5.72 23.43
C GLU A 431 5.88 -5.66 22.47
N GLY A 432 6.01 -4.52 21.78
CA GLY A 432 7.10 -4.25 20.84
C GLY A 432 6.91 -4.84 19.44
N PHE A 433 5.90 -5.68 19.21
CA PHE A 433 5.63 -6.24 17.88
C PHE A 433 4.85 -5.26 17.00
N LEU A 434 5.35 -5.08 15.78
CA LEU A 434 4.83 -4.13 14.81
C LEU A 434 4.12 -4.84 13.64
N PRO A 435 3.14 -4.18 12.99
CA PRO A 435 2.55 -4.67 11.75
C PRO A 435 3.57 -4.70 10.61
N LEU A 436 3.25 -5.43 9.54
CA LEU A 436 4.11 -5.50 8.35
C LEU A 436 3.73 -4.45 7.33
N SER A 437 4.30 -3.26 7.46
CA SER A 437 4.09 -2.13 6.56
C SER A 437 5.37 -1.36 6.24
N ALA A 438 5.33 -0.55 5.18
CA ALA A 438 6.45 0.31 4.81
C ALA A 438 6.82 1.34 5.89
N SER A 439 5.86 1.75 6.74
CA SER A 439 6.11 2.66 7.85
C SER A 439 6.70 1.95 9.09
N ALA A 440 6.34 0.68 9.30
CA ALA A 440 6.73 -0.11 10.46
C ALA A 440 8.12 -0.75 10.30
N VAL A 441 8.50 -1.13 9.08
CA VAL A 441 9.86 -1.60 8.77
C VAL A 441 10.85 -0.46 9.05
N PRO A 442 11.85 -0.61 9.96
CA PRO A 442 12.91 0.35 10.08
C PRO A 442 13.54 0.50 8.70
N GLY A 443 13.27 1.66 8.08
CA GLY A 443 13.93 2.02 6.84
C GLY A 443 15.42 2.02 7.14
N GLY A 444 16.21 1.39 6.28
CA GLY A 444 17.66 1.47 6.36
C GLY A 444 18.11 2.90 6.62
N THR A 445 19.25 3.05 7.30
CA THR A 445 19.84 4.31 7.77
C THR A 445 19.51 5.48 6.83
N VAL A 446 18.53 6.31 7.24
CA VAL A 446 18.18 7.51 6.47
C VAL A 446 19.27 8.53 6.76
N VAL A 447 20.14 8.73 5.78
CA VAL A 447 21.20 9.75 5.83
C VAL A 447 20.62 11.06 5.30
N LEU A 448 20.50 12.04 6.18
CA LEU A 448 20.26 13.43 5.82
C LEU A 448 21.60 14.10 5.54
N ALA A 449 21.60 15.08 4.64
CA ALA A 449 22.78 15.88 4.36
C ALA A 449 22.39 17.33 4.11
N GLY A 450 23.31 18.24 4.36
CA GLY A 450 23.11 19.66 4.09
C GLY A 450 24.37 20.47 4.31
N SER A 451 24.21 21.79 4.28
CA SER A 451 25.27 22.73 4.63
C SER A 451 24.75 23.85 5.49
N TYR A 452 25.64 24.48 6.25
CA TYR A 452 25.38 25.73 6.95
C TYR A 452 26.62 26.63 6.89
N THR A 453 26.44 27.92 7.15
CA THR A 453 27.54 28.88 7.27
C THR A 453 27.78 29.20 8.73
N GLY A 454 29.00 28.98 9.21
CA GLY A 454 29.39 29.30 10.59
C GLY A 454 29.36 30.80 10.86
N ASN A 455 29.11 31.17 12.10
CA ASN A 455 28.93 32.57 12.53
C ASN A 455 30.00 33.05 13.53
N GLY A 456 30.99 32.21 13.87
CA GLY A 456 32.09 32.57 14.77
C GLY A 456 31.69 32.83 16.22
N SER A 457 30.43 32.58 16.60
CA SER A 457 29.89 32.84 17.93
C SER A 457 29.94 31.59 18.81
N ALA A 458 29.94 31.76 20.14
CA ALA A 458 29.86 30.65 21.09
C ALA A 458 28.60 29.79 20.85
N ASP A 459 27.47 30.43 20.58
CA ASP A 459 26.24 29.80 20.13
C ASP A 459 26.14 29.89 18.59
N GLY A 460 26.44 28.78 17.92
CA GLY A 460 26.39 28.67 16.46
C GLY A 460 24.96 28.60 15.89
N PRO A 461 24.84 28.49 14.55
CA PRO A 461 23.54 28.40 13.89
C PRO A 461 22.80 27.12 14.32
N PHE A 462 21.48 27.26 14.49
CA PHE A 462 20.60 26.11 14.58
C PHE A 462 20.33 25.58 13.17
N VAL A 463 20.54 24.27 12.97
CA VAL A 463 20.26 23.59 11.70
C VAL A 463 19.01 22.75 11.89
N ASN A 464 17.91 23.19 11.26
CA ASN A 464 16.65 22.48 11.28
C ASN A 464 16.68 21.35 10.25
N THR A 465 16.63 20.11 10.72
CA THR A 465 16.53 18.89 9.90
C THR A 465 15.10 18.36 9.84
N ASN A 466 14.17 18.99 10.57
CA ASN A 466 12.80 18.57 10.84
C ASN A 466 12.68 17.23 11.59
N CYS A 467 13.78 16.69 12.15
CA CYS A 467 13.80 15.45 12.92
C CYS A 467 15.02 15.30 13.85
N ALA A 468 14.95 14.34 14.78
CA ALA A 468 16.11 13.96 15.59
C ALA A 468 17.12 13.12 14.78
N LEU A 469 18.41 13.37 14.99
CA LEU A 469 19.52 12.59 14.43
C LEU A 469 20.04 11.58 15.45
N GLU A 470 20.49 10.41 15.00
CA GLU A 470 21.22 9.40 15.78
C GLU A 470 22.72 9.68 15.75
N THR A 471 23.23 10.00 14.56
CA THR A 471 24.62 10.39 14.34
C THR A 471 24.65 11.63 13.46
N LEU A 472 25.70 12.43 13.60
CA LEU A 472 25.96 13.62 12.81
C LEU A 472 27.47 13.72 12.57
N THR A 473 27.85 13.89 11.31
CA THR A 473 29.22 14.18 10.89
C THR A 473 29.24 15.58 10.31
N ILE A 474 30.14 16.44 10.79
CA ILE A 474 30.41 17.76 10.22
C ILE A 474 31.86 17.74 9.71
N GLY A 475 32.05 17.86 8.40
CA GLY A 475 33.36 17.66 7.78
C GLY A 475 33.95 16.28 8.10
N VAL A 476 34.97 16.23 8.96
CA VAL A 476 35.65 15.00 9.40
C VAL A 476 35.30 14.59 10.84
N ASN A 477 34.55 15.43 11.56
CA ASN A 477 34.22 15.22 12.97
C ASN A 477 32.88 14.49 13.07
N ALA A 478 32.83 13.41 13.85
CA ALA A 478 31.63 12.60 14.07
C ALA A 478 31.09 12.77 15.50
N TYR A 479 29.77 12.84 15.60
CA TYR A 479 29.02 13.05 16.83
C TYR A 479 27.88 12.04 16.93
N ASN A 480 27.74 11.41 18.10
CA ASN A 480 26.64 10.50 18.39
C ASN A 480 25.62 11.18 19.30
N ASN A 481 24.34 10.99 19.04
CA ASN A 481 23.26 11.46 19.90
C ASN A 481 22.93 10.39 20.95
N ASP A 482 23.72 10.36 22.02
CA ASP A 482 23.54 9.47 23.17
C ASP A 482 22.49 9.99 24.18
N GLY A 483 21.85 11.14 23.90
CA GLY A 483 20.88 11.76 24.80
C GLY A 483 21.51 12.60 25.92
N THR A 484 22.81 12.84 25.87
CA THR A 484 23.51 13.78 26.75
C THR A 484 23.98 15.02 25.98
N ASP A 485 23.87 16.18 26.61
CA ASP A 485 24.40 17.41 26.04
C ASP A 485 25.93 17.32 25.97
N ASN A 486 26.49 17.44 24.77
CA ASN A 486 27.94 17.49 24.58
C ASN A 486 28.40 18.96 24.62
N ALA A 487 29.63 19.21 25.10
CA ALA A 487 30.26 20.53 25.13
C ALA A 487 30.47 21.19 23.74
N VAL A 488 30.23 20.45 22.65
CA VAL A 488 30.39 20.94 21.28
C VAL A 488 29.06 21.09 20.54
N LEU A 489 28.11 20.20 20.78
CA LEU A 489 26.91 20.08 19.98
C LEU A 489 25.72 19.62 20.83
N LEU A 490 24.57 20.25 20.59
CA LEU A 490 23.29 19.90 21.18
C LEU A 490 22.38 19.31 20.11
N PHE A 491 21.84 18.13 20.38
CA PHE A 491 20.82 17.51 19.53
C PHE A 491 19.43 17.89 20.02
N PHE A 492 18.53 18.17 19.08
CA PHE A 492 17.13 18.50 19.34
C PHE A 492 16.22 17.53 18.57
N ALA A 493 14.94 17.51 18.96
CA ALA A 493 13.91 16.70 18.30
C ALA A 493 13.71 17.05 16.81
N ASN A 494 14.19 18.22 16.36
CA ASN A 494 14.02 18.74 15.01
C ASN A 494 15.34 19.21 14.36
N GLY A 495 16.50 18.91 14.94
CA GLY A 495 17.76 19.46 14.42
C GLY A 495 18.92 19.36 15.39
N PHE A 496 19.92 20.20 15.16
CA PHE A 496 21.07 20.34 16.04
C PHE A 496 21.51 21.80 16.15
N LYS A 497 22.18 22.14 17.25
CA LYS A 497 22.81 23.45 17.47
C LYS A 497 24.27 23.25 17.90
N LEU A 498 25.15 24.09 17.37
CA LEU A 498 26.55 24.15 17.80
C LEU A 498 26.67 25.04 19.04
N VAL A 499 27.42 24.58 20.04
CA VAL A 499 27.67 25.31 21.29
C VAL A 499 29.15 25.60 21.54
N SER A 500 30.03 25.19 20.62
CA SER A 500 31.44 25.61 20.64
C SER A 500 32.06 25.71 19.24
N GLY A 501 33.22 26.39 19.17
CA GLY A 501 33.82 26.92 17.94
C GLY A 501 34.51 25.91 17.01
N THR A 502 34.56 24.62 17.33
CA THR A 502 35.32 23.62 16.53
C THR A 502 34.78 23.48 15.09
N ASP A 503 33.47 23.66 14.89
CA ASP A 503 32.81 23.59 13.57
C ASP A 503 31.91 24.82 13.30
N ASN A 504 32.29 25.99 13.84
CA ASN A 504 31.50 27.21 13.72
C ASN A 504 32.36 28.46 13.46
N ALA A 505 33.41 28.34 12.64
CA ALA A 505 34.24 29.48 12.29
C ALA A 505 33.44 30.52 11.47
N ASN A 506 33.73 31.80 11.69
CA ASN A 506 33.00 32.91 11.08
C ASN A 506 33.06 32.87 9.54
N ALA A 507 31.90 32.91 8.89
CA ALA A 507 31.73 32.91 7.44
C ALA A 507 32.32 31.68 6.71
N VAL A 508 32.55 30.58 7.43
CA VAL A 508 33.04 29.32 6.84
C VAL A 508 31.85 28.40 6.53
N PRO A 509 31.74 27.85 5.29
CA PRO A 509 30.72 26.86 4.96
C PRO A 509 31.13 25.47 5.46
N TYR A 510 30.21 24.78 6.12
CA TYR A 510 30.37 23.40 6.56
C TYR A 510 29.33 22.52 5.89
N THR A 511 29.75 21.32 5.47
CA THR A 511 28.85 20.25 5.06
C THR A 511 28.64 19.28 6.21
N TRP A 512 27.44 18.73 6.29
CA TRP A 512 27.12 17.73 7.29
C TRP A 512 26.33 16.57 6.69
N THR A 513 26.49 15.40 7.29
CA THR A 513 25.67 14.22 7.06
C THR A 513 25.20 13.69 8.40
N GLY A 514 23.98 13.17 8.51
CA GLY A 514 23.48 12.63 9.78
C GLY A 514 22.49 11.51 9.56
N THR A 515 22.49 10.52 10.43
CA THR A 515 21.55 9.40 10.38
C THR A 515 20.36 9.68 11.28
N LEU A 516 19.17 9.22 10.92
CA LEU A 516 17.97 9.36 11.77
C LEU A 516 18.03 8.45 13.00
N LYS A 517 17.59 8.94 14.18
CA LYS A 517 17.40 8.11 15.38
C LYS A 517 16.09 7.33 15.33
N TYR A 518 16.18 6.00 15.33
CA TYR A 518 15.06 5.07 15.47
C TYR A 518 15.14 4.33 16.82
N PRO A 519 14.02 3.92 17.45
CA PRO A 519 12.64 4.43 17.29
C PRO A 519 12.45 5.77 18.04
N PHE A 520 11.36 6.48 17.74
CA PHE A 520 11.01 7.73 18.42
C PHE A 520 10.78 7.48 19.91
N ASN A 521 11.74 7.85 20.75
CA ASN A 521 11.51 7.90 22.19
C ASN A 521 10.63 9.12 22.50
N THR A 522 9.38 8.90 22.89
CA THR A 522 8.41 9.94 23.26
C THR A 522 8.49 10.33 24.75
N SER A 523 9.60 10.06 25.45
CA SER A 523 9.81 10.62 26.79
C SER A 523 10.29 12.08 26.70
N ASN A 524 9.34 13.02 26.72
CA ASN A 524 9.38 14.24 27.55
C ASN A 524 8.15 15.12 27.25
N ALA A 525 6.98 14.65 27.71
CA ALA A 525 5.95 15.58 28.13
C ALA A 525 6.47 16.30 29.37
N GLN A 526 7.15 17.44 29.21
CA GLN A 526 7.27 18.38 30.30
C GLN A 526 5.93 19.10 30.44
N THR A 527 5.19 18.68 31.47
CA THR A 527 4.16 19.51 32.09
C THR A 527 4.77 20.85 32.49
N ASN A 528 4.28 21.92 31.88
CA ASN A 528 3.87 23.15 32.54
C ASN A 528 2.89 23.91 31.65
#